data_AF-H0SGA7-F1
#
_entry.id   AF-H0SGA7-F1
#
_cell.length_a   1.000
_cell.length_b   1.000
_cell.length_c   1.000
_cell.angle_alpha   90.00
_cell.angle_beta   90.00
_cell.angle_gamma   90.00
#
_symmetry.space_group_name_H-M   'P 1'
#
loop_
_entity.id
_entity.type
_entity.pdbx_description
1 polymer ?
#
loop_
_entity_poly.entity_id
_entity_poly.type
_entity_poly.pdbx_seq_one_letter_code
_entity_poly.pdbx_strand_id
1 'polypeptide(L)'
;MSAVCAGSARAASEADYLTALAAAESANKEAGRLRNQWTVTQAALNAAKKAAESGNFDSALKSAQDAEALAKASIVQATSEKQRWKDMEIR
;
A
#
# COMPACT_ATOMS: atom_id res chain seq x y z
N MET A 1 26.50 -4.34 29.30
CA MET A 1 27.09 -4.57 27.97
C MET A 1 25.97 -4.52 26.95
N SER A 2 25.77 -3.36 26.31
CA SER A 2 24.77 -3.22 25.24
C SER A 2 25.33 -3.85 23.96
N ALA A 3 24.74 -4.96 23.53
CA ALA A 3 24.98 -5.51 22.21
C ALA A 3 24.20 -4.67 21.19
N VAL A 4 24.92 -3.85 20.43
CA VAL A 4 24.41 -3.32 19.15
C VAL A 4 24.25 -4.52 18.22
N CYS A 5 23.00 -4.93 17.98
CA CYS A 5 22.69 -5.78 16.83
C CYS A 5 22.90 -4.91 15.60
N ALA A 6 24.03 -5.11 14.92
CA ALA A 6 24.20 -4.67 13.54
C ALA A 6 23.15 -5.42 12.71
N GLY A 7 21.99 -4.79 12.49
CA GLY A 7 20.99 -5.29 11.58
C GLY A 7 21.56 -5.22 10.17
N SER A 8 22.00 -6.35 9.64
CA SER A 8 22.36 -6.47 8.23
C SER A 8 21.17 -6.04 7.40
N ALA A 9 21.24 -4.88 6.74
CA ALA A 9 20.27 -4.48 5.75
C ALA A 9 20.33 -5.51 4.62
N ARG A 10 19.37 -6.44 4.59
CA ARG A 10 19.22 -7.37 3.48
C ARG A 10 18.50 -6.61 2.37
N ALA A 11 19.06 -6.62 1.17
CA ALA A 11 18.37 -6.16 -0.01
C ALA A 11 17.05 -6.94 -0.14
N ALA A 12 15.97 -6.24 -0.49
CA ALA A 12 14.69 -6.85 -0.72
C ALA A 12 14.80 -7.90 -1.83
N SER A 13 14.14 -9.04 -1.63
CA SER A 13 14.03 -10.08 -2.65
C SER A 13 12.83 -9.84 -3.56
N GLU A 14 12.82 -10.50 -4.72
CA GLU A 14 11.65 -10.57 -5.59
C GLU A 14 10.42 -11.11 -4.85
N ALA A 15 10.61 -12.10 -3.97
CA ALA A 15 9.53 -12.66 -3.16
C ALA A 15 8.92 -11.64 -2.18
N ASP A 16 9.76 -10.78 -1.58
CA ASP A 16 9.28 -9.70 -0.70
C ASP A 16 8.43 -8.70 -1.49
N TYR A 17 8.92 -8.29 -2.67
CA TYR A 17 8.19 -7.41 -3.58
C TYR A 17 6.86 -8.02 -4.03
N LEU A 18 6.84 -9.28 -4.51
CA LEU A 18 5.62 -9.93 -5.00
C LEU A 18 4.56 -10.06 -3.90
N THR A 19 5.00 -10.35 -2.67
CA THR A 19 4.11 -10.39 -1.50
C THR A 19 3.48 -9.02 -1.23
N ALA A 20 4.30 -7.96 -1.20
CA ALA A 20 3.81 -6.60 -0.99
C ALA A 20 2.91 -6.11 -2.14
N LEU A 21 3.26 -6.43 -3.38
CA LEU A 21 2.46 -6.09 -4.56
C LEU A 21 1.07 -6.73 -4.49
N ALA A 22 1.00 -8.02 -4.16
CA ALA A 22 -0.28 -8.72 -4.02
C ALA A 22 -1.17 -8.10 -2.92
N ALA A 23 -0.57 -7.72 -1.78
CA ALA A 23 -1.29 -7.02 -0.71
C ALA A 23 -1.82 -5.65 -1.18
N ALA A 24 -0.98 -4.87 -1.87
CA ALA A 24 -1.34 -3.57 -2.41
C ALA A 24 -2.45 -3.66 -3.47
N GLU A 25 -2.38 -4.62 -4.39
CA GLU A 25 -3.39 -4.84 -5.42
C GLU A 25 -4.73 -5.29 -4.83
N SER A 26 -4.70 -6.16 -3.81
CA SER A 26 -5.89 -6.58 -3.08
C SER A 26 -6.57 -5.40 -2.37
N ALA A 27 -5.80 -4.58 -1.63
CA ALA A 27 -6.32 -3.39 -0.98
C ALA A 27 -6.85 -2.37 -2.00
N ASN A 28 -6.13 -2.14 -3.10
CA ASN A 28 -6.57 -1.21 -4.15
C ASN A 28 -7.86 -1.70 -4.84
N LYS A 29 -8.03 -3.02 -5.03
CA LYS A 29 -9.28 -3.60 -5.52
C LYS A 29 -10.45 -3.32 -4.57
N GLU A 30 -10.24 -3.48 -3.27
CA GLU A 30 -11.26 -3.18 -2.27
C GLU A 30 -11.64 -1.69 -2.24
N ALA A 31 -10.65 -0.79 -2.31
CA ALA A 31 -10.91 0.64 -2.49
C ALA A 31 -11.79 0.92 -3.74
N GLY A 32 -11.61 0.13 -4.81
CA GLY A 32 -12.41 0.24 -6.04
C GLY A 32 -13.86 -0.19 -5.86
N ARG A 33 -14.12 -1.20 -5.01
CA ARG A 33 -15.48 -1.61 -4.63
C ARG A 33 -16.19 -0.51 -3.86
N LEU A 34 -15.44 0.24 -3.06
CA LEU A 34 -15.93 1.41 -2.32
C LEU A 34 -15.97 2.69 -3.17
N ARG A 35 -15.64 2.63 -4.47
CA ARG A 35 -15.56 3.77 -5.38
C ARG A 35 -14.59 4.87 -4.92
N ASN A 36 -13.60 4.52 -4.09
CA ASN A 36 -12.61 5.46 -3.56
C ASN A 36 -11.17 5.08 -3.95
N GLN A 37 -10.99 4.57 -5.18
CA GLN A 37 -9.66 4.32 -5.71
C GLN A 37 -8.94 5.64 -6.00
N TRP A 38 -7.84 5.88 -5.31
CA TRP A 38 -7.02 7.07 -5.55
C TRP A 38 -6.06 6.86 -6.71
N THR A 39 -5.93 7.87 -7.57
CA THR A 39 -4.99 7.86 -8.68
C THR A 39 -3.53 7.75 -8.21
N VAL A 40 -3.22 8.29 -7.03
CA VAL A 40 -1.88 8.23 -6.43
C VAL A 40 -1.49 6.80 -6.05
N THR A 41 -2.45 5.98 -5.62
CA THR A 41 -2.25 4.55 -5.34
C THR A 41 -1.91 3.79 -6.63
N GLN A 42 -2.62 4.10 -7.72
CA GLN A 42 -2.35 3.51 -9.04
C GLN A 42 -0.94 3.89 -9.53
N ALA A 43 -0.52 5.14 -9.33
CA ALA A 43 0.83 5.59 -9.68
C ALA A 43 1.91 4.84 -8.90
N ALA A 44 1.72 4.62 -7.60
CA ALA A 44 2.63 3.85 -6.76
C ALA A 44 2.71 2.36 -7.19
N LEU A 45 1.58 1.73 -7.54
CA LEU A 45 1.58 0.36 -8.10
C LEU A 45 2.37 0.28 -9.41
N ASN A 46 2.20 1.26 -10.30
CA ASN A 46 2.93 1.31 -11.56
C ASN A 46 4.44 1.54 -11.34
N ALA A 47 4.81 2.40 -10.39
CA ALA A 47 6.20 2.61 -10.00
C ALA A 47 6.83 1.33 -9.44
N ALA A 48 6.08 0.58 -8.62
CA ALA A 48 6.52 -0.70 -8.09
C ALA A 48 6.83 -1.71 -9.21
N LYS A 49 5.91 -1.86 -10.16
CA LYS A 49 6.07 -2.76 -11.32
C LYS A 49 7.27 -2.37 -12.18
N LYS A 50 7.41 -1.08 -12.50
CA LYS A 50 8.54 -0.58 -13.29
C LYS A 50 9.89 -0.79 -12.59
N ALA A 51 9.95 -0.61 -11.27
CA ALA A 51 11.17 -0.87 -10.52
C ALA A 51 11.53 -2.37 -10.54
N ALA A 52 10.55 -3.26 -10.38
CA ALA A 52 10.74 -4.70 -10.45
C ALA A 52 11.21 -5.17 -11.84
N GLU A 53 10.68 -4.58 -12.93
CA GLU A 53 11.15 -4.84 -14.30
C GLU A 53 12.65 -4.56 -14.48
N SER A 54 13.21 -3.62 -13.72
CA SER A 54 14.64 -3.30 -13.70
C SER A 54 15.47 -4.12 -12.70
N GLY A 55 14.84 -5.07 -11.98
CA GLY A 55 15.47 -5.84 -10.90
C GLY A 55 15.74 -5.04 -9.62
N ASN A 56 15.25 -3.80 -9.52
CA ASN A 56 15.38 -2.96 -8.34
C ASN A 56 14.29 -3.28 -7.32
N PHE A 57 14.44 -4.44 -6.67
CA PHE A 57 13.43 -4.96 -5.74
C PHE A 57 13.30 -4.12 -4.46
N ASP A 58 14.33 -3.38 -4.05
CA ASP A 58 14.23 -2.44 -2.92
C ASP A 58 13.24 -1.31 -3.23
N SER A 59 13.37 -0.69 -4.40
CA SER A 59 12.47 0.38 -4.83
C SER A 59 11.07 -0.16 -5.16
N ALA A 60 11.00 -1.38 -5.70
CA ALA A 60 9.75 -2.05 -5.99
C ALA A 60 8.96 -2.35 -4.71
N LEU A 61 9.64 -2.94 -3.70
CA LEU A 61 9.05 -3.23 -2.40
C LEU A 61 8.54 -1.96 -1.71
N LYS A 62 9.36 -0.91 -1.68
CA LYS A 62 8.96 0.37 -1.08
C LYS A 62 7.71 0.96 -1.76
N SER A 63 7.70 0.98 -3.09
CA SER A 63 6.56 1.52 -3.85
C SER A 63 5.29 0.69 -3.66
N ALA A 64 5.42 -0.64 -3.54
CA ALA A 64 4.29 -1.52 -3.25
C ALA A 64 3.73 -1.28 -1.84
N GLN A 65 4.59 -1.11 -0.83
CA GLN A 65 4.17 -0.79 0.53
C GLN A 65 3.49 0.58 0.62
N ASP A 66 4.03 1.59 -0.08
CA ASP A 66 3.41 2.92 -0.17
C ASP A 66 2.01 2.81 -0.83
N ALA A 67 1.88 2.02 -1.90
CA ALA A 67 0.58 1.75 -2.53
C ALA A 67 -0.41 1.05 -1.58
N GLU A 68 0.03 0.06 -0.81
CA GLU A 68 -0.82 -0.62 0.17
C GLU A 68 -1.32 0.36 1.24
N ALA A 69 -0.43 1.21 1.78
CA ALA A 69 -0.78 2.20 2.78
C ALA A 69 -1.82 3.21 2.25
N LEU A 70 -1.62 3.70 1.02
CA LEU A 70 -2.55 4.62 0.35
C LEU A 70 -3.91 3.96 0.09
N ALA A 71 -3.93 2.71 -0.37
CA ALA A 71 -5.17 1.97 -0.58
C ALA A 71 -5.96 1.80 0.72
N LYS A 72 -5.29 1.40 1.82
CA LYS A 72 -5.91 1.27 3.14
C LYS A 72 -6.43 2.60 3.67
N ALA A 73 -5.69 3.69 3.49
CA ALA A 73 -6.14 5.03 3.86
C ALA A 73 -7.43 5.42 3.10
N SER A 74 -7.52 5.12 1.81
CA SER A 74 -8.73 5.39 1.03
C SER A 74 -9.93 4.58 1.50
N ILE A 75 -9.73 3.32 1.91
CA ILE A 75 -10.79 2.47 2.47
C ILE A 75 -11.31 3.07 3.78
N VAL A 76 -10.42 3.49 4.66
CA VAL A 76 -10.77 4.15 5.93
C VAL A 76 -11.53 5.45 5.67
N GLN A 77 -11.10 6.25 4.69
CA GLN A 77 -11.82 7.48 4.34
C GLN A 77 -13.26 7.17 3.91
N ALA A 78 -13.45 6.30 2.91
CA ALA A 78 -14.76 5.96 2.38
C ALA A 78 -15.72 5.40 3.45
N THR A 79 -15.20 4.58 4.35
CA THR A 79 -16.00 4.01 5.45
C THR A 79 -16.33 5.04 6.54
N SER A 80 -15.39 5.92 6.89
CA SER A 80 -15.60 6.99 7.88
C SER A 80 -16.61 8.05 7.42
N GLU A 81 -16.62 8.39 6.13
CA GLU A 81 -17.59 9.32 5.55
C GLU A 81 -19.01 8.74 5.60
N LYS A 82 -19.16 7.46 5.24
CA LYS A 82 -20.44 6.76 5.35
C LYS A 82 -20.99 6.73 6.78
N GLN A 83 -20.12 6.58 7.78
CA GLN A 83 -20.55 6.60 9.18
C GLN A 83 -20.96 8.01 9.62
N ARG A 84 -20.16 9.02 9.27
CA ARG A 84 -20.47 10.43 9.62
C ARG A 84 -21.79 10.90 9.02
N TRP A 85 -22.15 10.48 7.80
CA TRP A 85 -23.44 10.83 7.22
C TRP A 85 -24.61 10.28 8.03
N LYS A 86 -24.55 9.01 8.47
CA LYS A 86 -25.59 8.43 9.34
C LYS A 86 -25.72 9.16 10.67
N ASP A 87 -24.59 9.51 11.29
CA ASP A 87 -24.58 10.20 12.58
C ASP A 87 -25.10 11.65 12.48
N MET A 88 -25.10 12.25 11.29
CA MET A 88 -25.72 13.57 11.03
C MET A 88 -27.23 13.47 10.78
N GLU A 89 -27.70 12.39 10.13
CA GLU A 89 -29.14 12.17 9.87
C GLU A 89 -29.94 11.83 11.15
N ILE A 90 -29.28 11.34 12.20
CA ILE A 90 -29.90 10.94 13.48
C ILE A 90 -30.04 12.12 14.47
N ARG A 91 -29.57 13.33 14.12
CA ARG A 91 -29.56 14.50 15.02
C ARG A 91 -30.79 15.39 14.90
#